data_AF-A0A9D8KA09-F1
#
_entry.id   AF-A0A9D8KA09-F1
#
_cell.length_a   1.000
_cell.length_b   1.000
_cell.length_c   1.000
_cell.angle_alpha   90.00
_cell.angle_beta   90.00
_cell.angle_gamma   90.00
#
_symmetry.space_group_name_H-M   'P 1'
#
loop_
_entity.id
_entity.type
_entity.pdbx_description
1 polymer ?
#
loop_
_entity_poly.entity_id
_entity_poly.type
_entity_poly.pdbx_seq_one_letter_code
_entity_poly.pdbx_strand_id
1 'polypeptide(L)'
;MSRRETTDLRSFLEGTSHASRELAALDPEALAIDERTDADWLTFTQRFCRHLIFKAVKGVESRWEALATPPPALGLSNAAIAAAIDQPERLSSEAALWLGRPHFALLLTALVLFRHLKEQQNALVRRHLDHFQRERLGATPLPARPDRVAVLFALARGVAALPLPAGTALKAGKDSLGVTRTYRTETDLLIRRARVSELRTVLPLRRIRSLATLRRLTPAPGTRAALVEEALRLALGALPTGEPRSGAPLPPWPHPAGPP
;
A
#
# COMPACT_ATOMS: atom_id res chain seq x y z
N MET A 1 -23.86 -26.74 4.04
CA MET A 1 -22.64 -26.39 3.30
C MET A 1 -21.73 -25.62 4.24
N SER A 2 -20.80 -26.31 4.91
CA SER A 2 -19.95 -25.74 5.94
C SER A 2 -18.72 -25.12 5.29
N ARG A 3 -18.61 -23.79 5.38
CA ARG A 3 -17.45 -23.02 4.93
C ARG A 3 -16.31 -23.35 5.89
N ARG A 4 -15.41 -24.26 5.48
CA ARG A 4 -14.13 -24.45 6.15
C ARG A 4 -13.32 -23.19 5.91
N GLU A 5 -13.28 -22.31 6.90
CA GLU A 5 -12.24 -21.29 6.97
C GLU A 5 -10.92 -22.01 7.22
N THR A 6 -10.23 -22.33 6.14
CA THR A 6 -8.83 -22.73 6.18
C THR A 6 -8.06 -21.48 6.60
N THR A 7 -7.81 -21.32 7.90
CA THR A 7 -6.89 -20.29 8.39
C THR A 7 -5.53 -20.56 7.78
N ASP A 8 -5.17 -19.76 6.78
CA ASP A 8 -3.90 -19.85 6.08
C ASP A 8 -2.78 -19.44 7.04
N LEU A 9 -2.05 -20.43 7.57
CA LEU A 9 -0.95 -20.24 8.51
C LEU A 9 0.30 -19.60 7.86
N ARG A 10 0.26 -19.32 6.54
CA ARG A 10 1.35 -18.66 5.81
C ARG A 10 1.59 -17.21 6.25
N SER A 11 0.57 -16.53 6.77
CA SER A 11 0.65 -15.11 7.15
C SER A 11 1.59 -14.84 8.33
N PHE A 12 1.88 -15.84 9.17
CA PHE A 12 2.80 -15.68 10.31
C PHE A 12 4.28 -15.89 9.95
N LEU A 13 4.60 -16.31 8.73
CA LEU A 13 5.97 -16.57 8.27
C LEU A 13 6.54 -15.45 7.39
N GLU A 14 5.71 -14.54 6.91
CA GLU A 14 6.18 -13.36 6.19
C GLU A 14 6.56 -12.28 7.19
N GLY A 15 7.87 -12.15 7.43
CA GLY A 15 8.41 -10.92 8.00
C GLY A 15 7.94 -9.76 7.13
N THR A 16 7.39 -8.71 7.76
CA THR A 16 6.91 -7.54 7.02
C THR A 16 8.01 -7.03 6.12
N SER A 17 7.77 -7.09 4.81
CA SER A 17 8.69 -6.52 3.83
C SER A 17 8.89 -5.04 4.15
N HIS A 18 10.06 -4.47 3.85
CA HIS A 18 10.32 -3.05 4.11
C HIS A 18 9.27 -2.14 3.46
N ALA A 19 8.74 -2.56 2.29
CA ALA A 19 7.65 -1.88 1.59
C ALA A 19 6.33 -1.85 2.37
N SER A 20 6.12 -2.79 3.29
CA SER A 20 4.92 -2.86 4.14
C SER A 20 4.99 -1.95 5.38
N ARG A 21 6.08 -1.17 5.56
CA ARG A 21 6.25 -0.23 6.68
C ARG A 21 6.04 1.24 6.31
N GLU A 22 5.64 1.54 5.08
CA GLU A 22 5.18 2.87 4.73
C GLU A 22 3.80 3.08 5.37
N LEU A 23 3.77 3.73 6.54
CA LEU A 23 2.53 4.18 7.13
C LEU A 23 1.95 5.26 6.23
N ALA A 24 0.75 5.05 5.70
CA ALA A 24 0.05 6.07 4.88
C ALA A 24 -0.07 7.43 5.60
N ALA A 25 -0.07 7.42 6.94
CA ALA A 25 -0.06 8.62 7.77
C ALA A 25 1.25 9.44 7.72
N LEU A 26 2.33 8.88 7.16
CA LEU A 26 3.62 9.56 6.96
C LEU A 26 3.79 10.10 5.54
N ASP A 27 2.83 9.87 4.64
CA ASP A 27 2.86 10.46 3.31
C ASP A 27 2.57 11.97 3.42
N PRO A 28 3.53 12.84 3.04
CA PRO A 28 3.32 14.29 3.07
C PRO A 28 2.19 14.77 2.16
N GLU A 29 1.78 13.96 1.18
CA GLU A 29 0.71 14.27 0.23
C GLU A 29 -0.67 13.78 0.71
N ALA A 30 -0.74 12.98 1.78
CA ALA A 30 -1.99 12.45 2.31
C ALA A 30 -2.87 13.51 3.01
N LEU A 31 -2.32 14.68 3.35
CA LEU A 31 -3.06 15.75 4.01
C LEU A 31 -2.89 17.09 3.27
N ALA A 32 -3.97 17.56 2.68
CA ALA A 32 -4.08 18.92 2.17
C ALA A 32 -4.65 19.85 3.24
N ILE A 33 -4.14 21.09 3.32
CA ILE A 33 -4.72 22.13 4.18
C ILE A 33 -6.05 22.62 3.59
N ASP A 34 -6.11 22.74 2.26
CA ASP A 34 -7.31 23.08 1.52
C ASP A 34 -7.59 22.02 0.45
N GLU A 35 -8.65 21.25 0.66
CA GLU A 35 -9.15 20.19 -0.22
C GLU A 35 -10.16 20.69 -1.25
N ARG A 36 -10.60 21.95 -1.17
CA ARG A 36 -11.67 22.48 -2.04
C ARG A 36 -11.25 22.43 -3.51
N THR A 37 -12.14 21.91 -4.33
CA THR A 37 -12.03 21.88 -5.79
C THR A 37 -12.58 23.16 -6.40
N ASP A 38 -12.34 23.39 -7.69
CA ASP A 38 -12.94 24.55 -8.38
C ASP A 38 -14.46 24.46 -8.41
N ALA A 39 -15.02 23.25 -8.44
CA ALA A 39 -16.46 23.04 -8.34
C ALA A 39 -17.02 23.45 -6.96
N ASP A 40 -16.26 23.22 -5.89
CA ASP A 40 -16.62 23.68 -4.54
C ASP A 40 -16.56 25.20 -4.45
N TRP A 41 -15.55 25.82 -5.07
CA TRP A 41 -15.43 27.27 -5.15
C TRP A 41 -16.54 27.92 -5.98
N LEU A 42 -16.95 27.31 -7.09
CA LEU A 42 -18.12 27.74 -7.87
C LEU A 42 -19.40 27.63 -7.05
N THR A 43 -19.58 26.52 -6.34
CA THR A 43 -20.72 26.30 -5.44
C THR A 43 -20.76 27.36 -4.33
N PHE A 44 -19.62 27.64 -3.71
CA PHE A 44 -19.49 28.69 -2.70
C PHE A 44 -19.84 30.06 -3.29
N THR A 45 -19.28 30.41 -4.44
CA THR A 45 -19.48 31.71 -5.10
C THR A 45 -20.95 31.93 -5.47
N GLN A 46 -21.60 30.93 -6.06
CA GLN A 46 -23.03 30.98 -6.38
C GLN A 46 -23.89 31.19 -5.14
N ARG A 47 -23.60 30.46 -4.05
CA ARG A 47 -24.30 30.64 -2.77
C ARG A 47 -24.05 32.02 -2.19
N PHE A 48 -22.82 32.52 -2.24
CA PHE A 48 -22.45 33.83 -1.75
C PHE A 48 -23.18 34.95 -2.52
N CYS A 49 -23.22 34.88 -3.84
CA CYS A 49 -23.90 35.85 -4.69
C CYS A 49 -25.42 35.96 -4.43
N ARG A 50 -26.06 34.91 -3.90
CA ARG A 50 -27.49 34.96 -3.50
C ARG A 50 -27.77 35.89 -2.32
N HIS A 51 -26.74 36.21 -1.54
CA HIS A 51 -26.84 37.14 -0.41
C HIS A 51 -26.46 38.57 -0.80
N LEU A 52 -25.89 38.78 -1.99
CA LEU A 52 -25.47 40.09 -2.46
C LEU A 52 -26.61 40.80 -3.19
N ILE A 53 -26.98 41.98 -2.67
CA ILE A 53 -27.99 42.85 -3.29
C ILE A 53 -27.32 43.74 -4.33
N PHE A 54 -27.90 43.78 -5.52
CA PHE A 54 -27.60 44.72 -6.59
C PHE A 54 -28.72 45.73 -6.71
N LYS A 55 -28.42 47.01 -6.42
CA LYS A 55 -29.38 48.10 -6.63
C LYS A 55 -29.18 48.70 -8.01
N ALA A 56 -30.14 48.42 -8.91
CA ALA A 56 -30.14 49.01 -10.23
C ALA A 56 -30.46 50.52 -10.15
N VAL A 57 -29.96 51.29 -11.12
CA VAL A 57 -30.13 52.76 -11.22
C VAL A 57 -31.62 53.18 -11.27
N LYS A 58 -32.53 52.26 -11.63
CA LYS A 58 -33.99 52.48 -11.71
C LYS A 58 -34.81 51.85 -10.57
N GLY A 59 -34.18 51.45 -9.47
CA GLY A 59 -34.90 51.17 -8.21
C GLY A 59 -35.51 49.77 -8.04
N VAL A 60 -35.21 48.80 -8.90
CA VAL A 60 -35.54 47.39 -8.63
C VAL A 60 -34.36 46.75 -7.89
N GLU A 61 -34.59 46.30 -6.66
CA GLU A 61 -33.61 45.48 -5.95
C GLU A 61 -33.50 44.12 -6.64
N SER A 62 -32.32 43.82 -7.16
CA SER A 62 -31.97 42.52 -7.75
C SER A 62 -30.84 41.89 -6.97
N ARG A 63 -30.50 40.64 -7.26
CA ARG A 63 -29.38 39.93 -6.61
C ARG A 63 -28.28 39.67 -7.61
N TRP A 64 -27.04 39.53 -7.13
CA TRP A 64 -25.89 39.20 -7.98
C TRP A 64 -25.84 37.72 -8.43
N GLU A 65 -26.89 36.93 -8.21
CA GLU A 65 -26.92 35.51 -8.59
C GLU A 65 -26.62 35.27 -10.08
N ALA A 66 -27.08 36.17 -10.95
CA ALA A 66 -26.84 36.10 -12.40
C ALA A 66 -25.36 36.28 -12.80
N LEU A 67 -24.50 36.73 -11.90
CA LEU A 67 -23.05 36.87 -12.13
C LEU A 67 -22.35 35.51 -12.16
N ALA A 68 -22.74 34.61 -11.27
CA ALA A 68 -22.04 33.34 -11.02
C ALA A 68 -22.85 32.10 -11.42
N THR A 69 -24.13 32.29 -11.79
CA THR A 69 -25.05 31.19 -12.07
C THR A 69 -25.44 31.20 -13.55
N PRO A 70 -25.08 30.15 -14.31
CA PRO A 70 -25.57 30.00 -15.67
C PRO A 70 -27.09 29.79 -15.70
N PRO A 71 -27.77 30.22 -16.79
CA PRO A 71 -29.18 29.93 -17.00
C PRO A 71 -29.47 28.43 -16.87
N PRO A 72 -30.56 28.03 -16.19
CA PRO A 72 -30.93 26.62 -16.05
C PRO A 72 -31.08 25.88 -17.39
N ALA A 73 -31.46 26.60 -18.46
CA ALA A 73 -31.61 26.06 -19.82
C ALA A 73 -30.32 25.45 -20.38
N LEU A 74 -29.14 25.88 -19.93
CA LEU A 74 -27.86 25.31 -20.37
C LEU A 74 -27.53 23.97 -19.70
N GLY A 75 -28.24 23.59 -18.62
CA GLY A 75 -28.03 22.32 -17.93
C GLY A 75 -26.61 22.12 -17.37
N LEU A 76 -25.85 23.19 -17.16
CA LEU A 76 -24.45 23.13 -16.73
C LEU A 76 -24.33 22.88 -15.22
N SER A 77 -23.63 21.81 -14.85
CA SER A 77 -23.22 21.54 -13.47
C SER A 77 -21.91 22.25 -13.14
N ASN A 78 -21.67 22.55 -11.85
CA ASN A 78 -20.40 23.16 -11.41
C ASN A 78 -19.19 22.27 -11.71
N ALA A 79 -19.36 20.94 -11.71
CA ALA A 79 -18.32 20.01 -12.12
C ALA A 79 -18.00 20.11 -13.62
N ALA A 80 -19.01 20.26 -14.48
CA ALA A 80 -18.82 20.47 -15.92
C ALA A 80 -18.13 21.81 -16.21
N ILE A 81 -18.50 22.87 -15.49
CA ILE A 81 -17.86 24.18 -15.61
C ILE A 81 -16.40 24.11 -15.16
N ALA A 82 -16.12 23.47 -14.03
CA ALA A 82 -14.75 23.28 -13.54
C ALA A 82 -13.89 22.49 -14.54
N ALA A 83 -14.42 21.40 -15.10
CA ALA A 83 -13.71 20.61 -16.11
C ALA A 83 -13.45 21.41 -17.40
N ALA A 84 -14.34 22.32 -17.76
CA ALA A 84 -14.20 23.16 -18.95
C ALA A 84 -13.09 24.20 -18.85
N ILE A 85 -12.60 24.52 -17.64
CA ILE A 85 -11.43 25.39 -17.45
C ILE A 85 -10.22 24.78 -18.15
N ASP A 86 -10.02 23.47 -18.00
CA ASP A 86 -8.87 22.76 -18.56
C ASP A 86 -9.17 22.16 -19.94
N GLN A 87 -10.45 21.87 -20.23
CA GLN A 87 -10.89 21.14 -21.42
C GLN A 87 -12.12 21.82 -22.04
N PRO A 88 -11.95 23.03 -22.60
CA PRO A 88 -13.06 23.85 -23.12
C PRO A 88 -13.79 23.20 -24.32
N GLU A 89 -13.14 22.30 -25.06
CA GLU A 89 -13.70 21.57 -26.20
C GLU A 89 -14.83 20.60 -25.84
N ARG A 90 -15.00 20.26 -24.55
CA ARG A 90 -16.06 19.36 -24.08
C ARG A 90 -17.44 20.01 -23.99
N LEU A 91 -17.49 21.33 -24.09
CA LEU A 91 -18.73 22.09 -23.98
C LEU A 91 -19.47 22.15 -25.32
N SER A 92 -20.80 22.25 -25.24
CA SER A 92 -21.59 22.65 -26.40
C SER A 92 -21.23 24.07 -26.83
N SER A 93 -21.41 24.41 -28.11
CA SER A 93 -21.13 25.76 -28.62
C SER A 93 -21.91 26.85 -27.87
N GLU A 94 -23.14 26.56 -27.44
CA GLU A 94 -23.97 27.49 -26.65
C GLU A 94 -23.41 27.70 -25.22
N ALA A 95 -23.00 26.63 -24.54
CA ALA A 95 -22.40 26.71 -23.22
C ALA A 95 -21.06 27.47 -23.25
N ALA A 96 -20.22 27.19 -24.25
CA ALA A 96 -18.94 27.86 -24.44
C ALA A 96 -19.11 29.37 -24.67
N LEU A 97 -20.10 29.78 -25.49
CA LEU A 97 -20.43 31.18 -25.71
C LEU A 97 -20.85 31.89 -24.41
N TRP A 98 -21.63 31.22 -23.57
CA TRP A 98 -22.07 31.80 -22.30
C TRP A 98 -20.92 31.93 -21.30
N LEU A 99 -20.10 30.89 -21.15
CA LEU A 99 -18.93 30.88 -20.26
C LEU A 99 -17.85 31.89 -20.70
N GLY A 100 -17.77 32.17 -22.02
CA GLY A 100 -16.89 33.18 -22.59
C GLY A 100 -17.34 34.63 -22.35
N ARG A 101 -18.49 34.87 -21.70
CA ARG A 101 -18.90 36.23 -21.32
C ARG A 101 -17.86 36.85 -20.38
N PRO A 102 -17.50 38.14 -20.54
CA PRO A 102 -16.35 38.74 -19.85
C PRO A 102 -16.35 38.56 -18.32
N HIS A 103 -17.52 38.69 -17.69
CA HIS A 103 -17.65 38.55 -16.24
C HIS A 103 -17.40 37.12 -15.76
N PHE A 104 -17.87 36.12 -16.51
CA PHE A 104 -17.74 34.72 -16.12
C PHE A 104 -16.34 34.20 -16.46
N ALA A 105 -15.79 34.60 -17.61
CA ALA A 105 -14.39 34.34 -17.96
C ALA A 105 -13.42 34.92 -16.91
N LEU A 106 -13.72 36.10 -16.36
CA LEU A 106 -12.96 36.69 -15.26
C LEU A 106 -13.06 35.84 -13.98
N LEU A 107 -14.26 35.36 -13.63
CA LEU A 107 -14.46 34.46 -12.49
C LEU A 107 -13.65 33.17 -12.66
N LEU A 108 -13.70 32.53 -13.83
CA LEU A 108 -12.93 31.32 -14.12
C LEU A 108 -11.42 31.58 -14.05
N THR A 109 -10.95 32.69 -14.61
CA THR A 109 -9.55 33.10 -14.52
C THR A 109 -9.12 33.29 -13.06
N ALA A 110 -9.97 33.89 -12.22
CA ALA A 110 -9.69 34.04 -10.80
C ALA A 110 -9.55 32.68 -10.09
N LEU A 111 -10.37 31.68 -10.44
CA LEU A 111 -10.23 30.32 -9.91
C LEU A 111 -8.91 29.68 -10.35
N VAL A 112 -8.51 29.85 -11.61
CA VAL A 112 -7.21 29.36 -12.10
C VAL A 112 -6.06 29.96 -11.31
N LEU A 113 -6.06 31.28 -11.09
CA LEU A 113 -5.03 31.92 -10.28
C LEU A 113 -5.04 31.43 -8.83
N PHE A 114 -6.23 31.17 -8.30
CA PHE A 114 -6.39 30.65 -6.93
C PHE A 114 -5.82 29.24 -6.75
N ARG A 115 -5.77 28.41 -7.82
CA ARG A 115 -5.12 27.08 -7.78
C ARG A 115 -3.66 27.19 -7.31
N HIS A 116 -2.92 28.18 -7.79
CA HIS A 116 -1.51 28.38 -7.38
C HIS A 116 -1.36 28.72 -5.91
N LEU A 117 -2.25 29.56 -5.37
CA LEU A 117 -2.24 29.86 -3.94
C LEU A 117 -2.55 28.61 -3.11
N LYS A 118 -3.52 27.81 -3.56
CA LYS A 118 -3.88 26.54 -2.91
C LYS A 118 -2.71 25.56 -2.91
N GLU A 119 -2.00 25.43 -4.03
CA GLU A 119 -0.79 24.60 -4.14
C GLU A 119 0.29 25.05 -3.17
N GLN A 120 0.56 26.36 -3.10
CA GLN A 120 1.54 26.91 -2.16
C GLN A 120 1.15 26.69 -0.70
N GLN A 121 -0.15 26.80 -0.38
CA GLN A 121 -0.68 26.53 0.95
C GLN A 121 -0.52 25.04 1.29
N ASN A 122 -0.95 24.13 0.41
CA ASN A 122 -0.84 22.69 0.65
C ASN A 122 0.62 22.22 0.74
N ALA A 123 1.55 22.86 0.04
CA ALA A 123 2.99 22.60 0.17
C ALA A 123 3.58 22.97 1.55
N LEU A 124 2.86 23.72 2.40
CA LEU A 124 3.33 24.06 3.75
C LEU A 124 3.46 22.81 4.63
N VAL A 125 2.55 21.84 4.52
CA VAL A 125 2.55 20.61 5.35
C VAL A 125 3.85 19.85 5.14
N ARG A 126 4.18 19.57 3.88
CA ARG A 126 5.43 18.89 3.50
C ARG A 126 6.67 19.66 3.97
N ARG A 127 6.72 20.97 3.74
CA ARG A 127 7.87 21.81 4.17
C ARG A 127 8.04 21.79 5.70
N HIS A 128 6.95 21.84 6.44
CA HIS A 128 6.99 21.78 7.90
C HIS A 128 7.49 20.42 8.39
N LEU A 129 7.00 19.32 7.80
CA LEU A 129 7.44 17.96 8.14
C LEU A 129 8.92 17.76 7.81
N ASP A 130 9.37 18.18 6.62
CA ASP A 130 10.78 18.12 6.21
C ASP A 130 11.66 18.92 7.16
N HIS A 131 11.26 20.13 7.53
CA HIS A 131 11.98 20.96 8.49
C HIS A 131 12.06 20.28 9.87
N PHE A 132 10.95 19.75 10.37
CA PHE A 132 10.94 19.08 11.67
C PHE A 132 11.83 17.84 11.68
N GLN A 133 11.75 16.99 10.65
CA GLN A 133 12.57 15.78 10.59
C GLN A 133 14.05 16.10 10.40
N ARG A 134 14.40 17.00 9.48
CA ARG A 134 15.80 17.26 9.13
C ARG A 134 16.49 18.23 10.10
N GLU A 135 15.84 19.34 10.43
CA GLU A 135 16.47 20.42 11.22
C GLU A 135 16.28 20.23 12.72
N ARG A 136 15.11 19.75 13.18
CA ARG A 136 14.84 19.58 14.62
C ARG A 136 15.27 18.23 15.15
N LEU A 137 15.01 17.16 14.40
CA LEU A 137 15.39 15.79 14.80
C LEU A 137 16.74 15.35 14.23
N GLY A 138 17.31 16.08 13.27
CA GLY A 138 18.58 15.70 12.64
C GLY A 138 18.49 14.42 11.79
N ALA A 139 17.29 14.04 11.37
CA ALA A 139 17.09 12.84 10.56
C ALA A 139 17.72 13.03 9.18
N THR A 140 18.59 12.11 8.80
CA THR A 140 19.24 12.09 7.48
C THR A 140 18.69 10.92 6.67
N PRO A 141 18.41 11.12 5.36
CA PRO A 141 17.98 10.03 4.51
C PRO A 141 19.06 8.95 4.46
N LEU A 142 18.66 7.69 4.65
CA LEU A 142 19.58 6.57 4.59
C LEU A 142 20.16 6.45 3.17
N PRO A 143 21.46 6.14 3.04
CA PRO A 143 22.06 5.93 1.73
C PRO A 143 21.41 4.73 1.03
N ALA A 144 21.42 4.76 -0.30
CA ALA A 144 20.99 3.63 -1.11
C ALA A 144 21.82 2.39 -0.74
N ARG A 145 21.13 1.28 -0.48
CA ARG A 145 21.79 -0.02 -0.25
C ARG A 145 21.90 -0.75 -1.58
N PRO A 146 23.10 -1.26 -1.95
CA PRO A 146 23.25 -1.99 -3.19
C PRO A 146 22.45 -3.29 -3.17
N ASP A 147 21.82 -3.60 -4.31
CA ASP A 147 21.03 -4.81 -4.47
C ASP A 147 21.92 -6.07 -4.46
N ARG A 148 21.43 -7.15 -3.85
CA ARG A 148 22.03 -8.47 -3.91
C ARG A 148 21.13 -9.41 -4.69
N VAL A 149 21.70 -10.14 -5.64
CA VAL A 149 20.98 -11.11 -6.47
C VAL A 149 21.66 -12.47 -6.42
N ALA A 150 20.86 -13.54 -6.39
CA ALA A 150 21.37 -14.89 -6.52
C ALA A 150 21.54 -15.22 -8.01
N VAL A 151 22.76 -15.59 -8.41
CA VAL A 151 23.07 -15.98 -9.79
C VAL A 151 23.43 -17.46 -9.80
N LEU A 152 22.82 -18.21 -10.72
CA LEU A 152 23.13 -19.61 -10.96
C LEU A 152 24.13 -19.72 -12.12
N PHE A 153 25.25 -20.39 -11.88
CA PHE A 153 26.26 -20.64 -12.90
C PHE A 153 26.11 -22.05 -13.46
N ALA A 154 26.08 -22.17 -14.78
CA ALA A 154 26.14 -23.45 -15.47
C ALA A 154 27.47 -23.57 -16.21
N LEU A 155 28.23 -24.64 -15.92
CA LEU A 155 29.47 -24.93 -16.63
C LEU A 155 29.19 -25.47 -18.03
N ALA A 156 29.95 -25.00 -19.03
CA ALA A 156 29.93 -25.55 -20.38
C ALA A 156 30.35 -27.03 -20.41
N ARG A 157 30.00 -27.75 -21.48
CA ARG A 157 30.43 -29.14 -21.70
C ARG A 157 31.96 -29.21 -21.76
N GLY A 158 32.57 -30.21 -21.13
CA GLY A 158 34.03 -30.37 -21.04
C GLY A 158 34.74 -29.74 -19.82
N VAL A 159 34.14 -28.77 -19.12
CA VAL A 159 34.77 -28.14 -17.93
C VAL A 159 34.29 -28.78 -16.62
N ALA A 160 35.21 -29.31 -15.81
CA ALA A 160 34.88 -29.99 -14.54
C ALA A 160 34.71 -29.02 -13.36
N ALA A 161 35.58 -28.00 -13.26
CA ALA A 161 35.52 -26.97 -12.25
C ALA A 161 36.05 -25.63 -12.80
N LEU A 162 35.49 -24.52 -12.32
CA LEU A 162 35.95 -23.17 -12.66
C LEU A 162 36.06 -22.32 -11.38
N PRO A 163 37.25 -21.81 -11.03
CA PRO A 163 37.37 -20.81 -9.98
C PRO A 163 36.85 -19.45 -10.48
N LEU A 164 35.96 -18.84 -9.72
CA LEU A 164 35.39 -17.53 -9.96
C LEU A 164 35.77 -16.61 -8.80
N PRO A 165 36.72 -15.68 -8.98
CA PRO A 165 37.14 -14.79 -7.90
C PRO A 165 36.03 -13.80 -7.53
N ALA A 166 36.08 -13.31 -6.30
CA ALA A 166 35.30 -12.17 -5.84
C ALA A 166 35.62 -10.94 -6.69
N GLY A 167 34.62 -10.11 -6.93
CA GLY A 167 34.73 -8.92 -7.77
C GLY A 167 34.53 -9.17 -9.27
N THR A 168 34.25 -10.41 -9.70
CA THR A 168 33.98 -10.71 -11.10
C THR A 168 32.73 -9.98 -11.58
N ALA A 169 32.86 -9.19 -12.64
CA ALA A 169 31.78 -8.37 -13.18
C ALA A 169 30.79 -9.21 -13.99
N LEU A 170 29.50 -9.11 -13.64
CA LEU A 170 28.38 -9.77 -14.32
C LEU A 170 27.46 -8.70 -14.90
N LYS A 171 27.24 -8.75 -16.23
CA LYS A 171 26.37 -7.80 -16.93
C LYS A 171 24.90 -8.17 -16.71
N ALA A 172 24.10 -7.22 -16.26
CA ALA A 172 22.68 -7.42 -15.92
C ALA A 172 21.75 -6.47 -16.70
N GLY A 173 21.97 -6.35 -18.01
CA GLY A 173 21.14 -5.51 -18.87
C GLY A 173 21.28 -4.01 -18.60
N LYS A 174 20.24 -3.25 -18.95
CA LYS A 174 20.14 -1.81 -18.71
C LYS A 174 19.06 -1.52 -17.68
N ASP A 175 19.21 -0.43 -16.95
CA ASP A 175 18.18 0.09 -16.05
C ASP A 175 17.10 0.88 -16.81
N SER A 176 16.13 1.40 -16.07
CA SER A 176 15.04 2.25 -16.60
C SER A 176 15.52 3.58 -17.19
N LEU A 177 16.77 3.99 -16.91
CA LEU A 177 17.42 5.19 -17.44
C LEU A 177 18.38 4.88 -18.61
N GLY A 178 18.45 3.62 -19.05
CA GLY A 178 19.32 3.16 -20.14
C GLY A 178 20.78 2.92 -19.75
N VAL A 179 21.14 3.04 -18.47
CA VAL A 179 22.49 2.80 -17.94
C VAL A 179 22.72 1.31 -17.74
N THR A 180 23.90 0.81 -18.11
CA THR A 180 24.22 -0.62 -18.01
C THR A 180 24.45 -1.03 -16.57
N ARG A 181 23.70 -2.03 -16.08
CA ARG A 181 23.88 -2.59 -14.74
C ARG A 181 24.98 -3.64 -14.73
N THR A 182 25.90 -3.51 -13.79
CA THR A 182 26.99 -4.46 -13.57
C THR A 182 27.00 -4.88 -12.12
N TYR A 183 26.82 -6.18 -11.87
CA TYR A 183 26.98 -6.78 -10.55
C TYR A 183 28.38 -7.32 -10.37
N ARG A 184 28.80 -7.48 -9.12
CA ARG A 184 30.07 -8.12 -8.78
C ARG A 184 29.82 -9.29 -7.84
N THR A 185 30.56 -10.37 -8.03
CA THR A 185 30.54 -11.50 -7.09
C THR A 185 31.10 -11.05 -5.74
N GLU A 186 30.43 -11.40 -4.64
CA GLU A 186 30.87 -11.00 -3.29
C GLU A 186 31.97 -11.90 -2.73
N THR A 187 32.04 -13.14 -3.19
CA THR A 187 32.93 -14.18 -2.64
C THR A 187 33.62 -14.97 -3.75
N ASP A 188 34.75 -15.57 -3.41
CA ASP A 188 35.44 -16.54 -4.24
C ASP A 188 34.63 -17.85 -4.29
N LEU A 189 34.32 -18.32 -5.49
CA LEU A 189 33.48 -19.50 -5.70
C LEU A 189 34.19 -20.51 -6.61
N LEU A 190 34.24 -21.77 -6.19
CA LEU A 190 34.65 -22.87 -7.07
C LEU A 190 33.40 -23.53 -7.65
N ILE A 191 33.06 -23.18 -8.89
CA ILE A 191 31.88 -23.72 -9.56
C ILE A 191 32.17 -25.16 -10.00
N ARG A 192 31.29 -26.09 -9.62
CA ARG A 192 31.32 -27.50 -10.03
C ARG A 192 29.96 -27.91 -10.58
N ARG A 193 29.90 -29.07 -11.27
CA ARG A 193 28.65 -29.67 -11.74
C ARG A 193 27.92 -30.40 -10.60
N ALA A 194 27.35 -29.64 -9.67
CA ALA A 194 26.47 -30.18 -8.63
C ALA A 194 25.01 -29.76 -8.90
N ARG A 195 24.07 -30.66 -8.65
CA ARG A 195 22.62 -30.38 -8.69
C ARG A 195 21.99 -30.88 -7.41
N VAL A 196 21.07 -30.11 -6.84
CA VAL A 196 20.24 -30.57 -5.72
C VAL A 196 19.28 -31.62 -6.26
N SER A 197 19.38 -32.86 -5.77
CA SER A 197 18.54 -33.98 -6.21
C SER A 197 17.19 -33.98 -5.50
N GLU A 198 17.19 -33.85 -4.17
CA GLU A 198 15.97 -33.82 -3.36
C GLU A 198 16.14 -32.88 -2.16
N LEU A 199 15.07 -32.18 -1.81
CA LEU A 199 14.99 -31.36 -0.60
C LEU A 199 13.80 -31.85 0.22
N ARG A 200 14.08 -32.38 1.41
CA ARG A 200 13.07 -32.91 2.33
C ARG A 200 13.06 -32.08 3.60
N THR A 201 11.88 -31.67 4.05
CA THR A 201 11.70 -30.88 5.27
C THR A 201 10.86 -31.67 6.26
N VAL A 202 11.32 -31.79 7.50
CA VAL A 202 10.55 -32.37 8.61
C VAL A 202 9.95 -31.23 9.42
N LEU A 203 8.62 -31.19 9.51
CA LEU A 203 7.89 -30.20 10.29
C LEU A 203 7.34 -30.86 11.56
N PRO A 204 7.89 -30.57 12.75
CA PRO A 204 7.32 -31.05 14.00
C PRO A 204 6.02 -30.29 14.29
N LEU A 205 4.88 -30.96 14.10
CA LEU A 205 3.58 -30.38 14.39
C LEU A 205 3.32 -30.44 15.91
N ARG A 206 3.69 -29.38 16.62
CA ARG A 206 3.36 -29.25 18.05
C ARG A 206 1.90 -28.83 18.19
N ARG A 207 1.04 -29.74 18.62
CA ARG A 207 -0.33 -29.40 19.05
C ARG A 207 -0.28 -28.78 20.44
N ILE A 208 -0.36 -27.45 20.52
CA ILE A 208 -0.53 -26.76 21.79
C ILE A 208 -2.01 -26.85 22.20
N ARG A 209 -2.33 -27.78 23.10
CA ARG A 209 -3.63 -27.80 23.77
C ARG A 209 -3.59 -26.83 24.95
N SER A 210 -4.43 -25.81 24.91
CA SER A 210 -4.57 -24.82 25.99
C SER A 210 -6.03 -24.73 26.45
N LEU A 211 -6.24 -24.27 27.68
CA LEU A 211 -7.59 -23.99 28.19
C LEU A 211 -8.38 -23.02 27.29
N ALA A 212 -7.68 -22.02 26.75
CA ALA A 212 -8.27 -21.06 25.82
C ALA A 212 -8.70 -21.73 24.50
N THR A 213 -7.97 -22.76 24.05
CA THR A 213 -8.33 -23.56 22.88
C THR A 213 -9.55 -24.44 23.17
N LEU A 214 -9.56 -25.13 24.31
CA LEU A 214 -10.70 -25.97 24.71
C LEU A 214 -11.99 -25.16 24.88
N ARG A 215 -11.91 -23.93 25.42
CA ARG A 215 -13.08 -23.04 25.57
C ARG A 215 -13.75 -22.69 24.24
N ARG A 216 -12.99 -22.70 23.13
CA ARG A 216 -13.51 -22.36 21.79
C ARG A 216 -14.09 -23.56 21.06
N LEU A 217 -13.89 -24.79 21.57
CA LEU A 217 -14.50 -25.97 20.99
C LEU A 217 -15.97 -26.04 21.37
N THR A 218 -16.85 -26.25 20.39
CA THR A 218 -18.24 -26.57 20.65
C THR A 218 -18.34 -28.07 20.97
N PRO A 219 -18.66 -28.48 22.20
CA PRO A 219 -18.76 -29.89 22.53
C PRO A 219 -19.89 -30.54 21.74
N ALA A 220 -19.63 -31.70 21.16
CA ALA A 220 -20.67 -32.53 20.58
C ALA A 220 -21.69 -32.95 21.67
N PRO A 221 -22.95 -33.24 21.31
CA PRO A 221 -23.94 -33.74 22.26
C PRO A 221 -23.39 -34.99 22.98
N GLY A 222 -23.38 -34.98 24.32
CA GLY A 222 -22.89 -36.09 25.15
C GLY A 222 -21.41 -36.02 25.60
N THR A 223 -20.58 -35.12 25.05
CA THR A 223 -19.13 -35.05 25.41
C THR A 223 -18.76 -33.91 26.35
N ARG A 224 -19.73 -33.19 26.90
CA ARG A 224 -19.49 -32.04 27.80
C ARG A 224 -18.68 -32.41 29.05
N ALA A 225 -18.99 -33.54 29.69
CA ALA A 225 -18.29 -33.99 30.89
C ALA A 225 -16.81 -34.29 30.60
N ALA A 226 -16.52 -34.96 29.48
CA ALA A 226 -15.16 -35.26 29.06
C ALA A 226 -14.33 -34.00 28.75
N LEU A 227 -14.95 -32.97 28.16
CA LEU A 227 -14.27 -31.71 27.86
C LEU A 227 -13.96 -30.90 29.13
N VAL A 228 -14.84 -30.95 30.13
CA VAL A 228 -14.59 -30.37 31.46
C VAL A 228 -13.47 -31.11 32.19
N GLU A 229 -13.46 -32.45 32.13
CA GLU A 229 -12.39 -33.26 32.71
C GLU A 229 -11.04 -32.97 32.04
N GLU A 230 -11.01 -32.86 30.71
CA GLU A 230 -9.81 -32.51 29.96
C GLU A 230 -9.31 -31.09 30.30
N ALA A 231 -10.22 -30.13 30.46
CA ALA A 231 -9.88 -28.78 30.91
C ALA A 231 -9.33 -28.78 32.35
N LEU A 232 -9.93 -29.55 33.27
CA LEU A 232 -9.43 -29.64 34.64
C LEU A 232 -8.03 -30.25 34.67
N ARG A 233 -7.79 -31.29 33.87
CA ARG A 233 -6.47 -31.91 33.73
C ARG A 233 -5.42 -30.93 33.21
N LEU A 234 -5.73 -30.17 32.17
CA LEU A 234 -4.84 -29.11 31.70
C LEU A 234 -4.56 -28.04 32.76
N ALA A 235 -5.57 -27.63 33.54
CA ALA A 235 -5.41 -26.63 34.61
C ALA A 235 -4.55 -27.14 35.77
N LEU A 236 -4.64 -28.43 36.08
CA LEU A 236 -3.86 -29.11 37.11
C LEU A 236 -2.47 -29.59 36.62
N GLY A 237 -2.11 -29.32 35.36
CA GLY A 237 -0.83 -29.70 34.77
C GLY A 237 -0.72 -31.19 34.38
N ALA A 238 -1.82 -31.93 34.37
CA ALA A 238 -1.86 -33.32 33.94
C ALA A 238 -2.05 -33.43 32.41
N LEU A 239 -1.17 -34.19 31.73
CA LEU A 239 -1.30 -34.46 30.30
C LEU A 239 -2.45 -35.44 30.02
N PRO A 240 -3.10 -35.36 28.83
CA PRO A 240 -4.00 -36.41 28.36
C PRO A 240 -3.27 -37.75 28.30
N THR A 241 -3.96 -38.84 28.67
CA THR A 241 -3.41 -40.20 28.67
C THR A 241 -2.91 -40.60 27.28
N GLY A 242 -1.63 -40.99 27.17
CA GLY A 242 -1.03 -41.58 25.96
C GLY A 242 -0.12 -40.68 25.12
N GLU A 243 0.02 -39.38 25.44
CA GLU A 243 0.96 -38.50 24.72
C GLU A 243 2.33 -38.42 25.45
N PRO A 244 3.46 -38.51 24.73
CA PRO A 244 4.78 -38.46 25.32
C PRO A 244 5.07 -37.08 25.95
N ARG A 245 5.73 -37.08 27.12
CA ARG A 245 6.14 -35.84 27.81
C ARG A 245 7.01 -34.97 26.89
N SER A 246 6.91 -33.64 27.04
CA SER A 246 7.88 -32.72 26.45
C SER A 246 9.30 -33.12 26.90
N GLY A 247 10.14 -33.57 25.96
CA GLY A 247 11.48 -34.10 26.24
C GLY A 247 11.60 -35.64 26.16
N ALA A 248 10.53 -36.37 25.86
CA ALA A 248 10.63 -37.79 25.55
C ALA A 248 11.44 -38.00 24.25
N PRO A 249 12.24 -39.08 24.16
CA PRO A 249 12.98 -39.38 22.95
C PRO A 249 12.01 -39.56 21.78
N LEU A 250 12.34 -38.92 20.65
CA LEU A 250 11.61 -39.12 19.41
C LEU A 250 11.67 -40.61 19.04
N PRO A 251 10.57 -41.21 18.54
CA PRO A 251 10.63 -42.56 18.02
C PRO A 251 11.74 -42.64 16.95
N PRO A 252 12.52 -43.73 16.92
CA PRO A 252 13.60 -43.88 15.95
C PRO A 252 13.04 -43.75 14.55
N TRP A 253 13.74 -42.98 13.71
CA TRP A 253 13.34 -42.77 12.32
C TRP A 253 13.28 -44.14 11.62
N PRO A 254 12.19 -44.47 10.90
CA PRO A 254 12.18 -45.66 10.06
C PRO A 254 13.22 -45.41 8.96
N HIS A 255 14.42 -45.96 9.13
CA HIS A 255 15.35 -46.06 8.02
C HIS A 255 14.61 -46.83 6.92
N PRO A 256 14.48 -46.29 5.70
CA PRO A 256 14.22 -47.18 4.58
C PRO A 256 15.40 -48.16 4.60
N ALA A 257 15.10 -49.45 4.77
CA ALA A 257 16.09 -50.48 4.58
C ALA A 257 16.80 -50.16 3.25
N GLY A 258 18.12 -49.96 3.31
CA GLY A 258 18.90 -49.79 2.09
C GLY A 258 18.64 -50.98 1.16
N PRO A 259 18.81 -50.81 -0.16
CA PRO A 259 18.70 -51.94 -1.06
C PRO A 259 19.74 -53.02 -0.68
N PRO A 260 19.48 -54.30 -1.00
CA PRO A 260 20.38 -55.40 -0.69
C PRO A 260 21.77 -55.23 -1.32
#